data_AF-A0A845R3I2-F1
#
_entry.id   AF-A0A845R3I2-F1
#
_cell.length_a   1.000
_cell.length_b   1.000
_cell.length_c   1.000
_cell.angle_alpha   90.00
_cell.angle_beta   90.00
_cell.angle_gamma   90.00
#
_symmetry.space_group_name_H-M   'P 1'
#
loop_
_entity.id
_entity.type
_entity.pdbx_description
1 polymer ?
#
loop_
_entity_poly.entity_id
_entity_poly.type
_entity_poly.pdbx_seq_one_letter_code
_entity_poly.pdbx_strand_id
1 'polypeptide(L)'
;MIVICDECKKEFKIKLRVRILKEDIEEEYFICPQCKAEYRVNLTNEKCRELRSQLQDLQKQYSKRKTTDKFNRIKKIQKEFRKEMLKLNKELK
;
A
#
# COMPACT_ATOMS: atom_id res chain seq x y z
N MET A 1 2.74 -1.57 17.16
CA MET A 1 2.85 -0.18 16.70
C MET A 1 1.80 0.64 17.44
N ILE A 2 2.24 1.67 18.16
CA ILE A 2 1.37 2.67 18.82
C ILE A 2 1.41 3.93 17.95
N VAL A 3 0.26 4.58 17.76
CA VAL A 3 0.17 5.85 17.03
C VAL A 3 -0.65 6.85 17.82
N ILE A 4 -0.44 8.13 17.52
CA ILE A 4 -1.22 9.25 18.07
C ILE A 4 -2.34 9.57 17.07
N CYS A 5 -3.57 9.66 17.55
CA CYS A 5 -4.71 10.09 16.73
C CYS A 5 -4.56 11.56 16.34
N ASP A 6 -4.71 11.89 15.06
CA ASP A 6 -4.64 13.28 14.60
C ASP A 6 -5.78 14.15 15.13
N GLU A 7 -6.95 13.57 15.37
CA GLU A 7 -8.14 14.29 15.85
C GLU A 7 -8.12 14.51 17.37
N CYS A 8 -8.00 13.44 18.15
CA CYS A 8 -8.13 13.52 19.61
C CYS A 8 -6.79 13.51 20.36
N LYS A 9 -5.67 13.44 19.65
CA LYS A 9 -4.28 13.44 20.18
C LYS A 9 -3.98 12.34 21.22
N LYS A 10 -4.83 11.31 21.31
CA LYS A 10 -4.62 10.16 22.20
C LYS A 10 -3.82 9.08 21.50
N GLU A 11 -2.96 8.42 22.27
CA GLU A 11 -2.24 7.24 21.82
C GLU A 11 -3.15 6.00 21.81
N PHE A 12 -2.99 5.16 20.79
CA PHE A 12 -3.65 3.88 20.74
C PHE A 12 -2.87 2.87 19.89
N LYS A 13 -3.15 1.59 20.14
CA LYS A 13 -2.62 0.49 19.32
C LYS A 13 -3.48 0.35 18.06
N ILE A 14 -2.84 0.43 16.89
CA ILE A 14 -3.53 0.21 15.61
C ILE A 14 -4.05 -1.23 15.56
N LYS A 15 -5.32 -1.37 15.21
CA LYS A 15 -5.93 -2.62 14.73
C LYS A 15 -6.31 -2.41 13.26
N LEU A 16 -5.46 -2.90 12.36
CA LEU A 16 -5.73 -2.86 10.93
C LEU A 16 -6.96 -3.71 10.62
N ARG A 17 -7.81 -3.17 9.74
CA ARG A 17 -8.98 -3.83 9.18
C ARG A 17 -8.86 -3.76 7.67
N VAL A 18 -9.43 -4.75 7.00
CA VAL A 18 -9.52 -4.80 5.55
C VAL A 18 -10.99 -4.86 5.18
N ARG A 19 -11.40 -4.05 4.21
CA ARG A 19 -12.72 -4.17 3.57
C ARG A 19 -12.55 -4.24 2.06
N ILE A 20 -13.42 -5.01 1.41
CA ILE A 20 -13.49 -5.04 -0.05
C ILE A 20 -14.44 -3.91 -0.46
N LEU A 21 -13.95 -3.00 -1.30
CA LEU A 21 -14.72 -1.88 -1.80
C LEU A 21 -15.49 -2.24 -3.08
N LYS A 22 -14.85 -2.99 -3.98
CA LYS A 22 -15.42 -3.41 -5.27
C LYS A 22 -14.62 -4.57 -5.81
N GLU A 23 -15.28 -5.65 -6.26
CA GLU A 23 -14.64 -6.81 -6.90
C GLU A 23 -13.31 -7.24 -6.24
N ASP A 24 -12.18 -6.77 -6.76
CA ASP A 24 -10.81 -7.09 -6.33
C ASP A 24 -10.09 -5.96 -5.55
N ILE A 25 -10.75 -4.82 -5.34
CA ILE A 25 -10.21 -3.65 -4.64
C ILE A 25 -10.44 -3.79 -3.13
N GLU A 26 -9.33 -3.86 -2.41
CA GLU A 26 -9.27 -3.91 -0.95
C GLU A 26 -8.74 -2.59 -0.38
N GLU A 27 -9.37 -2.16 0.71
CA GLU A 27 -8.94 -1.03 1.52
C GLU A 27 -8.51 -1.51 2.90
N GLU A 28 -7.26 -1.21 3.25
CA GLU A 28 -6.76 -1.33 4.60
C GLU A 28 -7.01 -0.03 5.34
N TYR A 29 -7.62 -0.11 6.52
CA TYR A 29 -7.97 1.05 7.34
C TYR A 29 -7.88 0.73 8.83
N PHE A 30 -7.86 1.77 9.67
CA PHE A 30 -8.03 1.62 11.11
C PHE A 30 -8.95 2.72 11.65
N ILE A 31 -9.50 2.48 12.84
CA ILE A 31 -10.39 3.43 13.50
C ILE A 31 -9.80 3.76 14.87
N CYS A 32 -9.72 5.05 15.19
CA CYS A 32 -9.37 5.49 16.54
C CYS A 32 -10.44 4.99 17.53
N PRO A 33 -10.09 4.21 18.56
CA PRO A 33 -11.08 3.66 19.48
C PRO A 33 -11.79 4.73 20.31
N GLN A 34 -11.15 5.90 20.47
CA GLN A 34 -11.58 7.01 21.34
C GLN A 34 -12.56 7.95 20.63
N CYS A 35 -12.18 8.50 19.48
CA CYS A 35 -13.02 9.46 18.74
C CYS A 35 -13.69 8.89 17.48
N LYS A 36 -13.43 7.62 17.15
CA LYS A 36 -13.98 6.93 15.97
C LYS A 36 -13.55 7.49 14.61
N ALA A 37 -12.56 8.38 14.57
CA ALA A 37 -11.93 8.81 13.32
C ALA A 37 -11.39 7.60 12.55
N GLU A 38 -11.77 7.50 11.27
CA GLU A 38 -11.34 6.45 10.34
C GLU A 38 -10.14 6.93 9.52
N TYR A 39 -9.12 6.09 9.41
CA TYR A 39 -7.90 6.37 8.68
C TYR A 39 -7.65 5.28 7.64
N ARG A 40 -7.61 5.68 6.37
CA ARG A 40 -7.24 4.81 5.25
C ARG A 40 -5.71 4.66 5.21
N VAL A 41 -5.24 3.42 5.21
CA VAL A 41 -3.80 3.08 5.20
C VAL A 41 -3.33 2.74 3.79
N ASN A 42 -4.08 1.88 3.10
CA ASN A 42 -3.68 1.40 1.79
C ASN A 42 -4.90 1.04 0.95
N LEU A 43 -4.77 1.22 -0.36
CA LEU A 43 -5.70 0.71 -1.35
C LEU A 43 -4.92 -0.23 -2.27
N THR A 44 -5.42 -1.43 -2.47
CA THR A 44 -4.75 -2.41 -3.32
C THR A 44 -5.77 -3.17 -4.15
N ASN A 45 -5.32 -3.65 -5.30
CA ASN A 45 -6.01 -4.65 -6.09
C ASN A 45 -5.06 -5.80 -6.41
N GLU A 46 -5.53 -6.79 -7.17
CA GLU A 46 -4.72 -7.96 -7.53
C GLU A 46 -3.43 -7.55 -8.25
N LYS A 47 -3.54 -6.68 -9.24
CA LYS A 47 -2.40 -6.22 -10.03
C LYS A 47 -1.37 -5.44 -9.20
N CYS A 48 -1.80 -4.60 -8.26
CA CYS A 48 -0.91 -3.93 -7.32
C CYS A 48 -0.16 -4.95 -6.45
N ARG A 49 -0.83 -6.01 -5.99
CA ARG A 49 -0.19 -7.09 -5.20
C ARG A 49 0.89 -7.81 -6.03
N GLU A 50 0.59 -8.17 -7.27
CA GLU A 50 1.54 -8.79 -8.19
C GLU A 50 2.78 -7.92 -8.43
N LEU A 51 2.57 -6.65 -8.81
CA LEU A 51 3.66 -5.71 -9.08
C LEU A 51 4.53 -5.48 -7.83
N ARG A 52 3.92 -5.42 -6.64
CA ARG A 52 4.64 -5.31 -5.36
C ARG A 52 5.47 -6.56 -5.08
N SER A 53 4.93 -7.75 -5.31
CA SER A 53 5.67 -9.02 -5.16
C SER A 53 6.87 -9.07 -6.11
N GLN A 54 6.66 -8.75 -7.39
CA GLN A 54 7.75 -8.69 -8.38
C GLN A 54 8.84 -7.68 -7.99
N LEU A 55 8.45 -6.51 -7.46
CA LEU A 55 9.41 -5.52 -6.97
C LEU A 55 10.24 -6.06 -5.79
N GLN A 56 9.61 -6.72 -4.83
CA GLN A 56 10.32 -7.28 -3.67
C GLN A 56 11.35 -8.33 -4.10
N ASP A 57 10.96 -9.25 -4.98
CA ASP A 57 11.87 -10.27 -5.49
C ASP A 57 13.03 -9.67 -6.28
N LEU A 58 12.73 -8.72 -7.16
CA LEU A 58 13.75 -8.08 -7.98
C LEU A 58 14.69 -7.21 -7.15
N GLN A 59 14.18 -6.51 -6.14
CA GLN A 59 15.00 -5.76 -5.18
C GLN A 59 15.91 -6.68 -4.37
N LYS A 60 15.41 -7.83 -3.90
CA LYS A 60 16.21 -8.86 -3.22
C LYS A 60 17.30 -9.42 -4.13
N GLN A 61 17.01 -9.61 -5.42
CA GLN A 61 18.00 -10.04 -6.39
C GLN A 61 19.02 -8.94 -6.73
N TYR A 62 18.60 -7.67 -6.72
CA TYR A 62 19.46 -6.52 -6.98
C TYR A 62 20.40 -6.23 -5.81
N SER A 63 19.93 -6.37 -4.56
CA SER A 63 20.76 -6.23 -3.37
C SER A 63 21.87 -7.27 -3.31
N LYS A 64 21.59 -8.51 -3.76
CA LYS A 64 22.59 -9.58 -3.92
C LYS A 64 23.57 -9.31 -5.06
N ARG A 65 23.09 -8.82 -6.20
CA ARG A 65 23.93 -8.51 -7.37
C ARG A 65 23.36 -7.32 -8.14
N LYS A 66 24.03 -6.18 -7.96
CA LYS A 66 23.67 -4.92 -8.61
C LYS A 66 24.03 -5.00 -10.10
N THR A 67 23.03 -4.89 -10.96
CA THR A 67 23.21 -4.87 -12.43
C THR A 67 22.27 -3.83 -13.03
N THR A 68 22.71 -3.21 -14.13
CA THR A 68 21.94 -2.18 -14.83
C THR A 68 20.59 -2.70 -15.35
N ASP A 69 20.55 -3.94 -15.86
CA ASP A 69 19.30 -4.60 -16.30
C ASP A 69 18.28 -4.69 -15.15
N LYS A 70 18.67 -5.24 -13.99
CA LYS A 70 17.79 -5.30 -12.82
C LYS A 70 17.34 -3.92 -12.35
N PHE A 71 18.23 -2.93 -12.34
CA PHE A 71 17.88 -1.56 -11.98
C PHE A 71 16.80 -0.99 -12.92
N ASN A 72 16.96 -1.18 -14.23
CA ASN A 72 15.99 -0.72 -15.22
C ASN A 72 14.64 -1.43 -15.08
N ARG A 73 14.64 -2.73 -14.81
CA ARG A 73 13.42 -3.50 -14.52
C ARG A 73 12.70 -3.00 -13.26
N ILE A 74 13.44 -2.75 -12.17
CA ILE A 74 12.88 -2.14 -10.95
C ILE A 74 12.19 -0.82 -11.28
N LYS A 75 12.88 0.07 -12.02
CA LYS A 75 12.34 1.37 -12.42
C LYS A 75 11.08 1.24 -13.28
N LYS A 76 11.02 0.26 -14.18
CA LYS A 76 9.85 -0.02 -15.02
C LYS A 76 8.65 -0.48 -14.17
N ILE A 77 8.84 -1.48 -13.31
CA ILE A 77 7.75 -2.01 -12.47
C ILE A 77 7.28 -0.93 -11.48
N GLN A 78 8.19 -0.12 -10.91
CA GLN A 78 7.80 1.01 -10.06
C GLN A 78 6.91 2.03 -10.80
N LYS A 79 7.21 2.30 -12.08
CA LYS A 79 6.39 3.20 -12.90
C LYS A 79 5.00 2.61 -13.17
N GLU A 80 4.93 1.31 -13.44
CA GLU A 80 3.66 0.60 -13.65
C GLU A 80 2.82 0.56 -12.36
N PHE A 81 3.44 0.23 -11.22
CA PHE A 81 2.79 0.24 -9.91
C PHE A 81 2.19 1.61 -9.58
N ARG A 82 2.96 2.70 -9.79
CA ARG A 82 2.45 4.06 -9.58
C ARG A 82 1.26 4.39 -10.48
N LYS A 83 1.29 3.98 -11.75
CA LYS A 83 0.17 4.20 -12.67
C LYS A 83 -1.07 3.46 -12.20
N GLU A 84 -0.93 2.22 -11.74
CA GLU A 84 -2.04 1.41 -11.25
C GLU A 84 -2.66 2.03 -9.99
N MET A 85 -1.85 2.42 -9.01
CA MET A 85 -2.31 3.13 -7.82
C MET A 85 -3.07 4.43 -8.14
N LEU A 86 -2.64 5.17 -9.17
CA LEU A 86 -3.35 6.37 -9.63
C LEU A 86 -4.71 6.05 -10.26
N LYS A 87 -4.87 4.88 -10.89
CA LYS A 87 -6.17 4.43 -11.43
C LYS A 87 -7.11 4.04 -10.30
N LEU A 88 -6.66 3.21 -9.35
CA LEU A 88 -7.49 2.85 -8.18
C LEU A 88 -8.04 4.07 -7.46
N ASN A 89 -7.18 5.07 -7.21
CA ASN A 89 -7.59 6.29 -6.53
C ASN A 89 -8.60 7.13 -7.33
N LYS A 90 -8.64 6.99 -8.66
CA LYS A 90 -9.64 7.65 -9.51
C LYS A 90 -10.96 6.89 -9.56
N GLU A 91 -10.92 5.56 -9.53
CA GLU A 91 -12.13 4.71 -9.55
C GLU A 91 -12.96 4.81 -8.26
N LEU A 92 -12.35 5.28 -7.17
CA LEU A 92 -12.99 5.46 -5.86
C LEU A 92 -13.32 6.93 -5.53
N LYS A 93 -13.13 7.85 -6.47
CA LYS A 93 -13.56 9.26 -6.36
C LYS A 93 -14.82 9.48 -7.16
#